data_AF-A0A962ZIL5-F1
#
_entry.id   AF-A0A962ZIL5-F1
#
_cell.length_a   1.000
_cell.length_b   1.000
_cell.length_c   1.000
_cell.angle_alpha   90.00
_cell.angle_beta   90.00
_cell.angle_gamma   90.00
#
_symmetry.space_group_name_H-M   'P 1'
#
loop_
_entity.id
_entity.type
_entity.pdbx_description
1 polymer ?
#
loop_
_entity_poly.entity_id
_entity_poly.type
_entity_poly.pdbx_seq_one_letter_code
_entity_poly.pdbx_strand_id
1 'polypeptide(L)'
;MAFAPAAISVTSSAFADGESIPHKYSAEGENVSPALAWKGVPEGTASLAVFCHDPDAPLAKPGSYGFTHWVLYNLPWSINGLEES
;
A
#
# COMPACT_ATOMS: atom_id res chain seq x y z
N MET A 1 -19.04 10.88 20.96
CA MET A 1 -18.05 11.17 19.91
C MET A 1 -18.19 10.10 18.86
N ALA A 2 -18.63 10.45 17.65
CA ALA A 2 -18.78 9.48 16.56
C ALA A 2 -17.43 9.32 15.87
N PHE A 3 -16.89 8.10 15.87
CA PHE A 3 -15.79 7.72 15.00
C PHE A 3 -16.41 7.48 13.63
N ALA A 4 -16.54 8.52 12.80
CA ALA A 4 -16.77 8.29 11.39
C ALA A 4 -15.43 7.77 10.84
N PRO A 5 -15.34 6.53 10.33
CA PRO A 5 -14.18 6.16 9.55
C PRO A 5 -14.24 7.04 8.30
N ALA A 6 -13.45 8.12 8.28
CA ALA A 6 -13.16 8.77 7.02
C ALA A 6 -12.41 7.72 6.19
N ALA A 7 -13.08 7.17 5.19
CA ALA A 7 -12.47 6.19 4.31
C ALA A 7 -11.36 6.89 3.53
N ILE A 8 -10.11 6.57 3.85
CA ILE A 8 -8.97 6.94 3.03
C ILE A 8 -9.09 6.12 1.74
N SER A 9 -9.08 6.79 0.59
CA SER A 9 -8.98 6.11 -0.70
C SER A 9 -7.52 6.02 -1.12
N VAL A 10 -7.13 4.88 -1.66
CA VAL A 10 -5.78 4.61 -2.20
C VAL A 10 -5.93 4.18 -3.65
N THR A 11 -5.10 4.71 -4.52
CA THR A 11 -5.11 4.47 -5.97
C THR A 11 -3.70 4.38 -6.50
N SER A 12 -3.53 3.76 -7.66
CA SER A 12 -2.29 3.79 -8.43
C SER A 12 -2.57 4.28 -9.84
N SER A 13 -1.63 5.01 -10.44
CA SER A 13 -1.68 5.31 -11.88
C SER A 13 -1.29 4.11 -12.74
N ALA A 14 -0.71 3.08 -12.12
CA ALA A 14 -0.17 1.91 -12.79
C ALA A 14 -1.20 0.82 -13.11
N PHE A 15 -2.21 0.68 -12.24
CA PHE A 15 -3.27 -0.32 -12.34
C PHE A 15 -4.49 0.12 -11.54
N ALA A 16 -5.66 -0.38 -11.93
CA ALA A 16 -6.90 -0.18 -11.17
C ALA A 16 -7.04 -1.24 -10.07
N ASP A 17 -7.88 -0.97 -9.08
CA ASP A 17 -8.18 -1.92 -8.01
C ASP A 17 -8.74 -3.24 -8.58
N GLY A 18 -8.20 -4.36 -8.08
CA GLY A 18 -8.54 -5.72 -8.55
C GLY A 18 -7.96 -6.13 -9.91
N GLU A 19 -7.30 -5.23 -10.64
CA GLU A 19 -6.66 -5.54 -11.92
C GLU A 19 -5.24 -6.09 -11.72
N SER A 20 -4.70 -6.69 -12.79
CA SER A 20 -3.34 -7.25 -12.77
C SER A 20 -2.29 -6.15 -12.60
N ILE A 21 -1.36 -6.36 -11.66
CA ILE A 21 -0.19 -5.49 -11.47
C ILE A 21 0.77 -5.68 -12.68
N PRO A 22 1.22 -4.60 -13.35
CA PRO A 22 2.15 -4.72 -14.48
C PRO A 22 3.45 -5.42 -14.11
N HIS A 23 3.98 -6.23 -15.04
CA HIS A 23 5.19 -7.03 -14.86
C HIS A 23 6.39 -6.25 -14.30
N LYS A 24 6.54 -4.96 -14.64
CA LYS A 24 7.67 -4.17 -14.16
C LYS A 24 7.75 -4.06 -12.63
N TYR A 25 6.62 -4.15 -11.91
CA TYR A 25 6.56 -4.06 -10.46
C TYR A 25 6.68 -5.41 -9.75
N SER A 26 6.82 -6.51 -10.49
CA SER A 26 7.02 -7.84 -9.89
C SER A 26 8.49 -8.16 -9.70
N ALA A 27 8.76 -9.22 -8.94
CA ALA A 27 10.12 -9.72 -8.70
C ALA A 27 10.83 -10.19 -9.99
N GLU A 28 10.06 -10.54 -11.02
CA GLU A 28 10.54 -10.96 -12.35
C GLU A 28 10.77 -9.77 -13.30
N GLY A 29 10.30 -8.58 -12.93
CA GLY A 29 10.49 -7.34 -13.67
C GLY A 29 11.63 -6.48 -13.14
N GLU A 30 11.38 -5.18 -13.08
CA GLU A 30 12.33 -4.21 -12.52
C GLU A 30 12.27 -4.18 -10.99
N ASN A 31 11.23 -4.79 -10.40
CA ASN A 31 11.01 -4.88 -8.96
C ASN A 31 11.02 -3.49 -8.27
N VAL A 32 10.58 -2.47 -9.02
CA VAL A 32 10.31 -1.13 -8.53
C VAL A 32 8.92 -1.05 -7.94
N SER A 33 8.70 -0.09 -7.06
CA SER A 33 7.42 0.09 -6.37
C SER A 33 6.43 0.89 -7.23
N PRO A 34 5.14 0.53 -7.29
CA PRO A 34 4.16 1.31 -8.03
C PRO A 34 3.88 2.65 -7.37
N ALA A 35 3.66 3.68 -8.18
CA ALA A 35 3.19 4.96 -7.69
C ALA A 35 1.84 4.79 -6.98
N LEU A 36 1.72 5.34 -5.77
CA LEU A 36 0.50 5.32 -4.97
C LEU A 36 0.05 6.74 -4.71
N ALA A 37 -1.26 6.97 -4.73
CA ALA A 37 -1.87 8.22 -4.35
C ALA A 37 -3.04 7.96 -3.41
N TRP A 38 -3.21 8.81 -2.40
CA TRP A 38 -4.31 8.70 -1.46
C TRP A 38 -5.03 10.02 -1.22
N LYS A 39 -6.30 9.91 -0.83
CA LYS A 39 -7.16 11.05 -0.48
C LYS A 39 -7.97 10.72 0.76
N GLY A 40 -8.45 11.76 1.44
CA GLY A 40 -9.32 11.60 2.61
C GLY A 40 -8.56 11.32 3.91
N VAL A 41 -7.28 11.71 4.02
CA VAL A 41 -6.53 11.65 5.28
C VAL A 41 -7.27 12.47 6.34
N PRO A 42 -7.64 11.87 7.49
CA PRO A 42 -8.39 12.56 8.54
C PRO A 42 -7.65 13.78 9.10
N GLU A 43 -8.40 14.82 9.46
CA GLU A 43 -7.84 15.95 10.21
C GLU A 43 -7.22 15.48 11.54
N GLY A 44 -6.06 16.04 11.90
CA GLY A 44 -5.32 15.65 13.09
C GLY A 44 -4.48 14.38 12.94
N THR A 45 -4.40 13.79 11.73
CA THR A 45 -3.48 12.68 11.46
C THR A 45 -2.04 13.13 11.72
N ALA A 46 -1.33 12.43 12.61
CA ALA A 46 0.07 12.74 12.93
C ALA A 46 1.05 12.18 11.88
N SER A 47 0.79 10.96 11.41
CA SER A 47 1.64 10.25 10.46
C SER A 47 0.84 9.18 9.73
N LEU A 48 1.34 8.75 8.57
CA LEU A 48 0.79 7.66 7.77
C LEU A 48 1.71 6.43 7.81
N ALA A 49 1.12 5.26 7.55
CA ALA A 49 1.85 4.02 7.30
C ALA A 49 1.24 3.34 6.07
N VAL A 50 2.09 2.70 5.27
CA VAL A 50 1.71 1.95 4.06
C VAL A 50 2.24 0.53 4.20
N PHE A 51 1.34 -0.43 4.03
CA PHE A 51 1.65 -1.85 4.00
C PHE A 51 1.16 -2.40 2.67
N CYS A 52 2.00 -3.17 2.00
CA CYS A 52 1.55 -4.03 0.92
C CYS A 52 1.77 -5.46 1.36
N HIS A 53 0.66 -6.17 1.48
CA HIS A 53 0.60 -7.49 2.04
C HIS A 53 -0.10 -8.39 1.02
N ASP A 54 0.58 -9.47 0.67
CA ASP A 54 0.02 -10.57 -0.10
C ASP A 54 -0.48 -11.63 0.90
N PRO A 55 -1.81 -11.76 1.10
CA PRO A 55 -2.36 -12.79 1.97
C PRO A 55 -2.30 -14.21 1.35
N ASP A 56 -2.10 -14.30 0.04
CA ASP A 56 -2.09 -15.55 -0.73
C ASP A 56 -0.69 -16.18 -0.80
N ALA A 57 0.34 -15.46 -0.33
CA ALA A 57 1.72 -15.93 -0.34
C ALA A 57 1.86 -17.29 0.38
N PRO A 58 2.58 -18.26 -0.23
CA PRO A 58 2.65 -19.64 0.25
C PRO A 58 3.43 -19.77 1.56
N LEU A 59 3.20 -20.89 2.26
CA LEU A 59 3.78 -21.20 3.57
C LEU A 59 5.31 -21.09 3.58
N ALA A 60 5.85 -20.12 4.32
CA ALA A 60 7.26 -20.14 4.74
C ALA A 60 7.47 -21.12 5.91
N LYS A 61 6.45 -21.31 6.77
CA LYS A 61 6.42 -22.26 7.89
C LYS A 61 4.99 -22.79 8.10
N PRO A 62 4.80 -24.02 8.62
CA PRO A 62 3.47 -24.51 8.99
C PRO A 62 2.78 -23.58 9.98
N GLY A 63 1.59 -23.09 9.63
CA GLY A 63 0.79 -22.20 10.47
C GLY A 63 1.02 -20.70 10.29
N SER A 64 1.88 -20.27 9.35
CA SER A 64 2.04 -18.86 8.97
C SER A 64 1.61 -18.64 7.51
N TYR A 65 0.65 -17.74 7.29
CA TYR A 65 0.15 -17.35 5.96
C TYR A 65 0.49 -15.88 5.68
N GLY A 66 0.64 -15.56 4.40
CA GLY A 66 0.84 -14.21 3.90
C GLY A 66 2.27 -13.67 3.99
N PHE A 67 2.57 -12.67 3.17
CA PHE A 67 3.86 -12.01 3.08
C PHE A 67 3.69 -10.51 2.94
N THR A 68 4.40 -9.74 3.77
CA THR A 68 4.41 -8.27 3.64
C THR A 68 5.60 -7.86 2.81
N HIS A 69 5.34 -7.41 1.59
CA HIS A 69 6.38 -7.04 0.60
C HIS A 69 7.13 -5.77 1.01
N TRP A 70 6.42 -4.78 1.57
CA TRP A 70 6.98 -3.48 1.94
C TRP A 70 6.16 -2.86 3.07
N VAL A 71 6.88 -2.19 3.97
CA VAL A 71 6.34 -1.41 5.09
C VAL A 71 7.03 -0.06 5.10
N LEU A 72 6.24 0.99 4.97
CA LEU A 72 6.67 2.36 5.19
C LEU A 72 5.89 2.91 6.38
N TYR A 73 6.58 3.57 7.29
CA TYR A 73 5.98 4.10 8.51
C TYR A 73 6.55 5.48 8.82
N ASN A 74 5.85 6.21 9.70
CA ASN A 74 6.19 7.58 10.06
C ASN A 74 6.26 8.52 8.83
N LEU A 75 5.45 8.23 7.81
CA LEU A 75 5.31 9.11 6.66
C LEU A 75 4.61 10.40 7.13
N PRO A 76 5.06 11.59 6.68
CA PRO A 76 4.39 12.84 7.00
C PRO A 76 2.92 12.77 6.59
N TRP A 77 2.01 13.22 7.44
CA TRP A 77 0.57 13.24 7.11
C TRP A 77 0.24 14.10 5.88
N SER A 78 1.12 15.04 5.54
CA SER A 78 0.95 16.03 4.47
C SER A 78 1.30 15.52 3.07
N ILE A 79 1.94 14.36 2.95
CA ILE A 79 2.19 13.75 1.64
C ILE A 79 0.92 13.04 1.16
N ASN A 80 0.66 13.09 -0.15
CA ASN A 80 -0.57 12.57 -0.76
C ASN A 80 -0.33 11.32 -1.62
N GLY A 81 0.89 10.77 -1.56
CA GLY A 81 1.29 9.66 -2.40
C GLY A 81 2.76 9.29 -2.24
N LEU A 82 3.14 8.22 -2.92
CA LEU A 82 4.50 7.76 -3.14
C LEU A 82 4.73 7.71 -4.65
N GLU A 83 5.86 8.23 -5.09
CA GLU A 83 6.31 8.07 -6.46
C GLU A 83 6.84 6.65 -6.68
N GLU A 84 6.90 6.24 -7.94
CA GLU A 84 7.58 5.01 -8.32
C GLU A 84 9.07 5.06 -7.95
N SER A 85 9.58 3.96 -7.39
CA SER A 85 10.94 3.88 -6.82
C SER A 85 11.59 2.52 -6.94
#